data_AF-A0A6N3BKW2-F1
#
_entry.id   AF-A0A6N3BKW2-F1
#
_cell.length_a   1.000
_cell.length_b   1.000
_cell.length_c   1.000
_cell.angle_alpha   90.00
_cell.angle_beta   90.00
_cell.angle_gamma   90.00
#
_symmetry.space_group_name_H-M   'P 1'
#
loop_
_entity.id
_entity.type
_entity.pdbx_description
1 polymer ?
#
loop_
_entity_poly.entity_id
_entity_poly.type
_entity_poly.pdbx_seq_one_letter_code
_entity_poly.pdbx_strand_id
1 'polypeptide(L)'
;MAEPLFLKAQMHDKIWGGTKLRDEFGYDIPTETTGEYWAISAHPNGVSIVDNGTYKGEGLDKLYREHKELFGSPKSEVFPLLTKILDANDWLSVQVHPDDAYALEHEGELGKTECWYVIAADEDSEIIYGHNAKSKEELAEMIEAKDLIDDVLPTLESDFGIKLTIFFGNVWCKFQADDLPAFYREESRLFTNMRYFRGNERTVSFSQMLLLAYAHQLDLPAIKHKMLQAIDDSKDIRPIIMTMWQEQDNLAKTAQSLYIHRNSLHYKIEKFRLLSGLNLKNLSDLAFSYLLIMEN
;
A
#
# COMPACT_ATOMS: atom_id res chain seq x y z
N MET A 1 36.78 -23.83 26.97
CA MET A 1 35.47 -24.22 27.53
C MET A 1 34.42 -23.45 26.76
N ALA A 2 33.30 -24.09 26.42
CA ALA A 2 32.15 -23.35 25.90
C ALA A 2 31.48 -22.63 27.09
N GLU A 3 31.29 -21.32 26.99
CA GLU A 3 30.55 -20.53 27.96
C GLU A 3 29.31 -19.92 27.29
N PRO A 4 28.15 -19.85 27.98
CA PRO A 4 26.99 -19.12 27.47
C PRO A 4 27.31 -17.64 27.29
N LEU A 5 26.88 -17.06 26.17
CA LEU A 5 26.98 -15.62 25.92
C LEU A 5 25.63 -14.97 26.21
N PHE A 6 25.58 -14.18 27.28
CA PHE A 6 24.48 -13.29 27.57
C PHE A 6 24.67 -11.98 26.83
N LEU A 7 23.58 -11.45 26.30
CA LEU A 7 23.59 -10.27 25.45
C LEU A 7 22.81 -9.13 26.11
N LYS A 8 23.41 -7.95 26.11
CA LYS A 8 22.73 -6.69 26.37
C LYS A 8 22.37 -6.06 25.02
N ALA A 9 21.08 -5.90 24.77
CA ALA A 9 20.61 -5.44 23.48
C ALA A 9 19.80 -4.15 23.56
N GLN A 10 19.43 -3.63 22.38
CA GLN A 10 18.74 -2.34 22.26
C GLN A 10 17.24 -2.52 22.24
N MET A 11 16.55 -1.53 22.81
CA MET A 11 15.10 -1.37 22.76
C MET A 11 14.76 -0.18 21.88
N HIS A 12 13.69 -0.29 21.11
CA HIS A 12 13.28 0.71 20.15
C HIS A 12 11.85 1.17 20.46
N ASP A 13 11.72 2.49 20.52
CA ASP A 13 10.44 3.18 20.62
C ASP A 13 9.61 3.00 19.34
N LYS A 14 8.30 2.79 19.50
CA LYS A 14 7.34 2.57 18.41
C LYS A 14 6.01 3.20 18.77
N ILE A 15 5.36 3.87 17.82
CA ILE A 15 4.05 4.49 18.06
C ILE A 15 2.97 3.52 18.58
N TRP A 16 3.09 2.23 18.24
CA TRP A 16 2.19 1.14 18.67
C TRP A 16 2.70 0.37 19.90
N GLY A 17 3.85 0.75 20.44
CA GLY A 17 4.48 0.08 21.58
C GLY A 17 3.79 0.38 22.90
N GLY A 18 4.18 -0.34 23.95
CA GLY A 18 3.61 -0.21 25.28
C GLY A 18 4.63 -0.37 26.39
N THR A 19 4.17 -0.88 27.53
CA THR A 19 4.94 -1.01 28.76
C THR A 19 5.08 -2.45 29.26
N LYS A 20 4.57 -3.45 28.55
CA LYS A 20 4.59 -4.86 29.01
C LYS A 20 6.02 -5.40 29.13
N LEU A 21 6.98 -4.90 28.34
CA LEU A 21 8.40 -5.21 28.53
C LEU A 21 8.92 -4.81 29.92
N ARG A 22 8.44 -3.70 30.48
CA ARG A 22 8.74 -3.32 31.87
C ARG A 22 7.89 -4.09 32.86
N ASP A 23 6.58 -4.10 32.65
CA ASP A 23 5.62 -4.53 33.67
C ASP A 23 5.64 -6.06 33.89
N GLU A 24 5.89 -6.84 32.84
CA GLU A 24 5.91 -8.32 32.89
C GLU A 24 7.33 -8.90 32.98
N PHE A 25 8.31 -8.28 32.30
CA PHE A 25 9.70 -8.80 32.25
C PHE A 25 10.67 -8.03 33.13
N GLY A 26 10.27 -6.91 33.73
CA GLY A 26 11.10 -6.10 34.61
C GLY A 26 12.22 -5.35 33.89
N TYR A 27 12.09 -5.10 32.59
CA TYR A 27 13.10 -4.35 31.83
C TYR A 27 13.01 -2.84 32.07
N ASP A 28 14.18 -2.18 32.05
CA ASP A 28 14.27 -0.73 31.98
C ASP A 28 13.99 -0.26 30.54
N ILE A 29 12.73 0.09 30.26
CA ILE A 29 12.32 0.56 28.93
C ILE A 29 12.67 2.05 28.73
N PRO A 30 13.08 2.47 27.52
CA PRO A 30 13.45 3.86 27.24
C PRO A 30 12.25 4.83 27.21
N THR A 31 11.05 4.34 26.85
CA THR A 31 9.82 5.14 26.70
C THR A 31 8.59 4.30 27.08
N GLU A 32 7.46 4.95 27.37
CA GLU A 32 6.17 4.26 27.60
C GLU A 32 5.58 3.63 26.31
N THR A 33 6.21 3.86 25.17
CA THR A 33 5.84 3.35 23.84
C THR A 33 6.92 2.42 23.28
N THR A 34 7.63 1.71 24.15
CA THR A 34 8.69 0.79 23.71
C THR A 34 8.08 -0.46 23.08
N GLY A 35 8.13 -0.56 21.75
CA GLY A 35 7.48 -1.65 21.02
C GLY A 35 8.38 -2.83 20.66
N GLU A 36 9.70 -2.64 20.56
CA GLU A 36 10.63 -3.72 20.16
C GLU A 36 11.82 -3.81 21.11
N TYR A 37 12.12 -5.02 21.58
CA TYR A 37 13.40 -5.38 22.20
C TYR A 37 14.17 -6.31 21.28
N TRP A 38 15.29 -5.85 20.71
CA TRP A 38 16.11 -6.62 19.78
C TRP A 38 17.04 -7.58 20.52
N ALA A 39 16.47 -8.54 21.24
CA ALA A 39 17.16 -9.42 22.20
C ALA A 39 18.45 -10.08 21.68
N ILE A 40 18.46 -10.55 20.42
CA ILE A 40 19.65 -11.10 19.77
C ILE A 40 19.79 -10.47 18.38
N SER A 41 20.75 -9.57 18.24
CA SER A 41 20.94 -8.79 17.02
C SER A 41 22.42 -8.56 16.72
N ALA A 42 22.78 -8.79 15.47
CA ALA A 42 24.03 -8.31 14.87
C ALA A 42 23.73 -7.34 13.70
N HIS A 43 22.51 -6.79 13.68
CA HIS A 43 22.10 -5.83 12.67
C HIS A 43 22.72 -4.45 12.96
N PRO A 44 23.24 -3.72 11.96
CA PRO A 44 23.97 -2.46 12.17
C PRO A 44 23.20 -1.40 13.00
N ASN A 45 21.88 -1.35 12.83
CA ASN A 45 21.01 -0.40 13.54
C ASN A 45 20.71 -0.76 15.02
N GLY A 46 21.23 -1.89 15.52
CA GLY A 46 20.92 -2.33 16.88
C GLY A 46 21.74 -3.55 17.29
N VAL A 47 23.07 -3.47 17.24
CA VAL A 47 23.96 -4.57 17.59
C VAL A 47 23.90 -4.87 19.10
N SER A 48 23.69 -6.13 19.45
CA SER A 48 23.78 -6.65 20.82
C SER A 48 25.24 -6.75 21.28
N ILE A 49 25.48 -6.42 22.54
CA ILE A 49 26.81 -6.47 23.16
C ILE A 49 26.86 -7.64 24.14
N VAL A 50 27.94 -8.42 24.13
CA VAL A 50 28.14 -9.50 25.11
C VAL A 50 28.32 -8.90 26.50
N ASP A 51 27.56 -9.40 27.49
CA ASP A 51 27.56 -8.85 28.85
C ASP A 51 28.35 -9.69 29.87
N ASN A 52 28.92 -10.83 29.46
CA ASN A 52 29.65 -11.72 30.36
C ASN A 52 30.87 -12.38 29.73
N GLY A 53 31.69 -12.98 30.59
CA GLY A 53 32.76 -13.90 30.18
C GLY A 53 33.88 -13.22 29.40
N THR A 54 34.53 -14.02 28.56
CA THR A 54 35.75 -13.69 27.82
C THR A 54 35.53 -12.55 26.82
N TYR A 55 34.37 -12.54 26.17
CA TYR A 55 34.04 -11.60 25.09
C TYR A 55 33.22 -10.39 25.57
N LYS A 56 33.14 -10.15 26.88
CA LYS A 56 32.37 -9.04 27.45
C LYS A 56 32.75 -7.71 26.81
N GLY A 57 31.74 -6.97 26.35
CA GLY A 57 31.89 -5.68 25.68
C GLY A 57 32.03 -5.76 24.16
N GLU A 58 32.18 -6.95 23.59
CA GLU A 58 32.21 -7.12 22.13
C GLU A 58 30.81 -7.15 21.51
N GLY A 59 30.68 -6.58 20.31
CA GLY A 59 29.46 -6.65 19.51
C GLY A 59 29.29 -8.01 18.86
N LEU A 60 28.04 -8.51 18.79
CA LEU A 60 27.73 -9.80 18.20
C LEU A 60 28.12 -9.88 16.72
N ASP A 61 28.08 -8.77 15.98
CA ASP A 61 28.49 -8.65 14.59
C ASP A 61 30.00 -8.88 14.40
N LYS A 62 30.82 -8.31 15.29
CA LYS A 62 32.28 -8.48 15.31
C LYS A 62 32.62 -9.90 15.73
N LEU A 63 32.00 -10.38 16.81
CA LEU A 63 32.22 -11.72 17.33
C LEU A 63 31.87 -12.79 16.28
N TYR A 64 30.76 -12.62 15.55
CA TYR A 64 30.38 -13.51 14.46
C TYR A 64 31.42 -13.58 13.33
N ARG A 65 32.04 -12.44 13.01
CA ARG A 65 33.01 -12.31 11.93
C ARG A 65 34.38 -12.87 12.29
N GLU A 66 34.85 -12.59 13.50
CA GLU A 66 36.20 -12.91 13.96
C GLU A 66 36.28 -14.30 14.61
N HIS A 67 35.18 -14.79 15.18
CA HIS A 67 35.11 -16.03 15.95
C HIS A 67 34.03 -17.00 15.41
N LYS A 68 34.09 -17.29 14.09
CA LYS A 68 33.12 -18.18 13.40
C LYS A 68 32.99 -19.55 14.08
N GLU A 69 34.03 -20.04 14.76
CA GLU A 69 34.02 -21.30 15.52
C GLU A 69 32.98 -21.35 16.65
N LEU A 70 32.64 -20.20 17.24
CA LEU A 70 31.61 -20.11 18.29
C LEU A 70 30.20 -20.38 17.74
N PHE A 71 30.01 -20.23 16.43
CA PHE A 71 28.72 -20.34 15.74
C PHE A 71 28.64 -21.59 14.86
N GLY A 72 29.53 -22.56 15.07
CA GLY A 72 29.59 -23.79 14.27
C GLY A 72 30.23 -23.62 12.89
N SER A 73 31.11 -22.62 12.74
CA SER A 73 31.85 -22.30 11.51
C SER A 73 30.94 -22.10 10.28
N PRO A 74 29.98 -21.16 10.35
CA PRO A 74 29.03 -20.92 9.27
C PRO A 74 29.73 -20.32 8.04
N LYS A 75 29.12 -20.54 6.86
CA LYS A 75 29.60 -19.96 5.59
C LYS A 75 29.10 -18.55 5.33
N SER A 76 28.01 -18.13 5.98
CA SER A 76 27.46 -16.79 5.83
C SER A 76 28.44 -15.74 6.36
N GLU A 77 28.47 -14.59 5.70
CA GLU A 77 29.34 -13.46 6.08
C GLU A 77 28.69 -12.56 7.14
N VAL A 78 27.36 -12.58 7.22
CA VAL A 78 26.58 -11.84 8.21
C VAL A 78 25.86 -12.82 9.13
N PHE A 79 25.63 -12.39 10.36
CA PHE A 79 24.86 -13.17 11.32
C PHE A 79 23.42 -13.34 10.78
N PRO A 80 22.90 -14.56 10.72
CA PRO A 80 21.75 -14.86 9.85
C PRO A 80 20.39 -14.51 10.43
N LEU A 81 20.28 -14.21 11.73
CA LEU A 81 19.00 -14.07 12.41
C LEU A 81 18.90 -12.79 13.23
N LEU A 82 17.67 -12.35 13.46
CA LEU A 82 17.33 -11.28 14.38
C LEU A 82 16.19 -11.76 15.26
N THR A 83 16.42 -11.83 16.56
CA THR A 83 15.38 -12.22 17.53
C THR A 83 14.90 -10.99 18.26
N LYS A 84 13.58 -10.78 18.24
CA LYS A 84 12.92 -9.66 18.91
C LYS A 84 11.84 -10.14 19.87
N ILE A 85 11.61 -9.37 20.92
CA ILE A 85 10.36 -9.39 21.69
C ILE A 85 9.59 -8.14 21.31
N LEU A 86 8.31 -8.31 20.95
CA LEU A 86 7.44 -7.22 20.54
C LEU A 86 6.36 -7.00 21.59
N ASP A 87 6.14 -5.74 21.95
CA ASP A 87 5.00 -5.30 22.75
C ASP A 87 4.01 -4.58 21.82
N ALA A 88 3.07 -5.35 21.27
CA ALA A 88 2.05 -4.85 20.35
C ALA A 88 0.84 -4.31 21.13
N ASN A 89 0.94 -3.05 21.58
CA ASN A 89 -0.10 -2.39 22.38
C ASN A 89 -1.14 -1.63 21.51
N ASP A 90 -0.89 -1.49 20.22
CA ASP A 90 -1.83 -0.98 19.21
C ASP A 90 -1.62 -1.74 17.89
N TRP A 91 -2.46 -1.48 16.88
CA TRP A 91 -2.36 -2.07 15.56
C TRP A 91 -1.03 -1.70 14.87
N LEU A 92 -0.30 -2.73 14.45
CA LEU A 92 0.84 -2.58 13.56
C LEU A 92 0.35 -2.41 12.12
N SER A 93 1.17 -1.78 11.28
CA SER A 93 0.93 -1.70 9.84
C SER A 93 0.81 -3.10 9.22
N VAL A 94 -0.06 -3.27 8.23
CA VAL A 94 -0.07 -4.44 7.35
C VAL A 94 1.21 -4.45 6.51
N GLN A 95 1.94 -5.57 6.51
CA GLN A 95 3.26 -5.69 5.87
C GLN A 95 3.36 -6.98 5.04
N VAL A 96 4.22 -6.94 4.02
CA VAL A 96 4.72 -8.12 3.31
C VAL A 96 6.23 -8.02 3.21
N HIS A 97 6.93 -9.12 3.45
CA HIS A 97 8.38 -9.18 3.36
C HIS A 97 8.85 -9.89 2.09
N PRO A 98 9.88 -9.38 1.41
CA PRO A 98 10.42 -10.00 0.21
C PRO A 98 11.21 -11.28 0.53
N ASP A 99 11.35 -12.13 -0.49
CA ASP A 99 12.35 -13.18 -0.51
C ASP A 99 13.75 -12.61 -0.80
N ASP A 100 14.79 -13.45 -0.69
CA ASP A 100 16.18 -13.02 -0.92
C ASP A 100 16.40 -12.47 -2.32
N ALA A 101 15.74 -13.03 -3.34
CA ALA A 101 15.93 -12.60 -4.72
C ALA A 101 15.43 -11.16 -4.93
N TYR A 102 14.22 -10.86 -4.47
CA TYR A 102 13.63 -9.53 -4.60
C TYR A 102 14.36 -8.50 -3.71
N ALA A 103 14.72 -8.87 -2.47
CA ALA A 103 15.42 -8.00 -1.53
C ALA A 103 16.83 -7.61 -2.03
N LEU A 104 17.60 -8.57 -2.57
CA LEU A 104 18.93 -8.29 -3.12
C LEU A 104 18.87 -7.40 -4.35
N GLU A 105 17.84 -7.54 -5.19
CA GLU A 105 17.66 -6.73 -6.41
C GLU A 105 17.28 -5.28 -6.08
N HIS A 106 16.39 -5.05 -5.10
CA HIS A 106 15.79 -3.74 -4.87
C HIS A 106 16.37 -2.99 -3.67
N GLU A 107 16.77 -3.70 -2.61
CA GLU A 107 17.19 -3.11 -1.32
C GLU A 107 18.67 -3.40 -1.00
N GLY A 108 19.30 -4.37 -1.68
CA GLY A 108 20.66 -4.82 -1.37
C GLY A 108 20.78 -5.55 -0.03
N GLU A 109 19.66 -6.03 0.52
CA GLU A 109 19.57 -6.76 1.78
C GLU A 109 19.10 -8.21 1.57
N LEU A 110 19.18 -9.02 2.63
CA LEU A 110 18.59 -10.35 2.64
C LEU A 110 17.06 -10.25 2.73
N GLY A 111 16.36 -11.26 2.24
CA GLY A 111 14.93 -11.41 2.42
C GLY A 111 14.59 -11.59 3.90
N LYS A 112 13.32 -11.38 4.24
CA LYS A 112 12.85 -11.43 5.63
C LYS A 112 11.77 -12.48 5.80
N THR A 113 12.20 -13.74 5.86
CA THR A 113 11.36 -14.81 6.40
C THR A 113 11.37 -14.71 7.92
N GLU A 114 10.20 -14.78 8.54
CA GLU A 114 10.06 -14.67 9.98
C GLU A 114 9.11 -15.72 10.56
N CYS A 115 9.14 -15.85 11.88
CA CYS A 115 8.17 -16.62 12.64
C CYS A 115 7.83 -15.86 13.92
N TRP A 116 6.62 -16.09 14.42
CA TRP A 116 6.15 -15.50 15.67
C TRP A 116 5.87 -16.58 16.69
N TYR A 117 6.30 -16.33 17.92
CA TYR A 117 5.92 -17.10 19.09
C TYR A 117 5.12 -16.18 20.01
N VAL A 118 3.82 -16.46 20.15
CA VAL A 118 2.93 -15.65 21.01
C VAL A 118 3.22 -16.00 22.46
N ILE A 119 3.88 -15.09 23.17
CA ILE A 119 4.23 -15.27 24.59
C ILE A 119 3.00 -15.04 25.49
N ALA A 120 2.24 -13.98 25.20
CA ALA A 120 1.02 -13.59 25.88
C ALA A 120 0.08 -12.89 24.90
N ALA A 121 -1.22 -12.97 25.15
CA ALA A 121 -2.27 -12.33 24.38
C ALA A 121 -3.45 -12.04 25.31
N ASP A 122 -4.02 -10.85 25.21
CA ASP A 122 -5.23 -10.46 25.94
C ASP A 122 -6.47 -11.14 25.30
N GLU A 123 -7.57 -11.21 26.06
CA GLU A 123 -8.86 -11.68 25.51
C GLU A 123 -9.23 -10.81 24.29
N ASP A 124 -9.62 -11.44 23.19
CA ASP A 124 -9.88 -10.81 21.87
C ASP A 124 -8.65 -10.29 21.09
N SER A 125 -7.42 -10.71 21.44
CA SER A 125 -6.25 -10.41 20.61
C SER A 125 -6.33 -11.08 19.23
N GLU A 126 -6.00 -10.33 18.18
CA GLU A 126 -6.07 -10.78 16.80
C GLU A 126 -4.72 -10.67 16.05
N ILE A 127 -4.55 -11.50 15.02
CA ILE A 127 -3.44 -11.41 14.07
C ILE A 127 -4.03 -11.43 12.66
N ILE A 128 -3.63 -10.48 11.82
CA ILE A 128 -3.96 -10.47 10.39
C ILE A 128 -2.95 -11.35 9.66
N TYR A 129 -3.42 -12.46 9.07
CA TYR A 129 -2.58 -13.38 8.30
C TYR A 129 -3.20 -13.73 6.95
N GLY A 130 -2.52 -13.31 5.88
CA GLY A 130 -2.94 -13.55 4.50
C GLY A 130 -4.05 -12.63 4.01
N HIS A 131 -4.57 -12.94 2.82
CA HIS A 131 -5.66 -12.23 2.18
C HIS A 131 -6.50 -13.20 1.35
N ASN A 132 -7.72 -12.80 1.01
CA ASN A 132 -8.64 -13.65 0.23
C ASN A 132 -8.57 -13.44 -1.29
N ALA A 133 -7.87 -12.40 -1.75
CA ALA A 133 -7.73 -12.09 -3.17
C ALA A 133 -7.18 -13.29 -3.98
N LYS A 134 -7.75 -13.52 -5.16
CA LYS A 134 -7.42 -14.63 -6.07
C LYS A 134 -6.38 -14.24 -7.12
N SER A 135 -6.08 -12.96 -7.27
CA SER A 135 -4.97 -12.47 -8.11
C SER A 135 -4.31 -11.23 -7.50
N LYS A 136 -3.13 -10.87 -8.03
CA LYS A 136 -2.41 -9.65 -7.62
C LYS A 136 -3.21 -8.39 -7.93
N GLU A 137 -3.94 -8.41 -9.05
CA GLU A 137 -4.81 -7.32 -9.48
C GLU A 137 -5.99 -7.14 -8.52
N GLU A 138 -6.66 -8.23 -8.11
CA GLU A 138 -7.74 -8.18 -7.12
C GLU A 138 -7.24 -7.64 -5.77
N LEU A 139 -6.05 -8.06 -5.33
CA LEU A 139 -5.45 -7.52 -4.10
C LEU A 139 -5.20 -6.01 -4.20
N ALA A 140 -4.71 -5.52 -5.35
CA ALA A 140 -4.47 -4.10 -5.57
C ALA A 140 -5.78 -3.29 -5.59
N GLU A 141 -6.85 -3.84 -6.19
CA GLU A 141 -8.19 -3.23 -6.18
C GLU A 141 -8.77 -3.20 -4.75
N MET A 142 -8.58 -4.25 -3.94
CA MET A 142 -9.04 -4.30 -2.54
C MET A 142 -8.34 -3.32 -1.60
N ILE A 143 -7.14 -2.82 -1.97
CA ILE A 143 -6.35 -1.88 -1.17
C ILE A 143 -6.70 -0.41 -1.56
N GLU A 144 -7.63 -0.18 -2.48
CA GLU A 144 -7.93 1.18 -2.97
C GLU A 144 -8.34 2.14 -1.84
N ALA A 145 -7.69 3.30 -1.83
CA ALA A 145 -7.77 4.33 -0.78
C ALA A 145 -9.19 4.83 -0.46
N LYS A 146 -10.16 4.58 -1.35
CA LYS A 146 -11.55 4.93 -1.12
C LYS A 146 -12.15 4.15 0.05
N ASP A 147 -11.92 2.83 0.12
CA ASP A 147 -12.53 1.98 1.14
C ASP A 147 -11.94 2.28 2.52
N LEU A 148 -10.62 2.48 2.61
CA LEU A 148 -9.96 2.93 3.83
C LEU A 148 -10.51 4.27 4.33
N ILE A 149 -10.72 5.23 3.42
CA ILE A 149 -11.27 6.53 3.79
C ILE A 149 -12.73 6.41 4.20
N ASP A 150 -13.54 5.57 3.53
CA ASP A 150 -14.92 5.31 3.92
C ASP A 150 -15.02 4.76 5.36
N ASP A 151 -14.06 3.92 5.76
CA ASP A 151 -13.99 3.34 7.12
C ASP A 151 -13.58 4.38 8.19
N VAL A 152 -12.62 5.26 7.88
CA VAL A 152 -12.07 6.24 8.83
C VAL A 152 -12.92 7.51 8.93
N LEU A 153 -13.68 7.84 7.88
CA LEU A 153 -14.45 9.08 7.79
C LEU A 153 -15.45 9.29 8.95
N PRO A 154 -16.23 8.29 9.41
CA PRO A 154 -17.15 8.47 10.53
C PRO A 154 -16.45 8.88 11.82
N THR A 155 -15.27 8.32 12.09
CA THR A 155 -14.45 8.64 13.26
C THR A 155 -13.97 10.09 13.20
N LEU A 156 -13.43 10.53 12.06
CA LEU A 156 -13.01 11.92 11.86
C LEU A 156 -14.18 12.90 12.02
N GLU A 157 -15.34 12.58 11.45
CA GLU A 157 -16.53 13.43 11.59
C GLU A 157 -16.99 13.53 13.06
N SER A 158 -16.91 12.43 13.80
CA SER A 158 -17.25 12.36 15.22
C SER A 158 -16.28 13.18 16.09
N ASP A 159 -14.98 12.98 15.92
CA ASP A 159 -13.94 13.61 16.74
C ASP A 159 -13.89 15.12 16.56
N PHE A 160 -14.09 15.59 15.33
CA PHE A 160 -14.03 17.02 14.99
C PHE A 160 -15.40 17.70 14.93
N GLY A 161 -16.50 16.96 15.06
CA GLY A 161 -17.87 17.50 15.01
C GLY A 161 -18.22 18.15 13.65
N ILE A 162 -17.57 17.74 12.57
CA ILE A 162 -17.75 18.26 11.21
C ILE A 162 -18.32 17.19 10.30
N LYS A 163 -19.07 17.60 9.26
CA LYS A 163 -19.43 16.71 8.16
C LYS A 163 -18.49 16.95 6.99
N LEU A 164 -17.91 15.88 6.49
CA LEU A 164 -16.93 15.91 5.43
C LEU A 164 -17.53 15.34 4.14
N THR A 165 -16.98 15.79 3.02
CA THR A 165 -17.24 15.21 1.71
C THR A 165 -15.91 15.12 1.01
N ILE A 166 -15.52 13.91 0.66
CA ILE A 166 -14.20 13.65 0.12
C ILE A 166 -14.35 13.35 -1.36
N PHE A 167 -13.62 14.14 -2.15
CA PHE A 167 -13.52 13.95 -3.58
C PHE A 167 -12.19 13.31 -3.93
N PHE A 168 -12.27 12.12 -4.51
CA PHE A 168 -11.13 11.43 -5.09
C PHE A 168 -10.92 11.98 -6.51
N GLY A 169 -10.00 12.94 -6.62
CA GLY A 169 -9.57 13.50 -7.89
C GLY A 169 -8.83 12.48 -8.76
N ASN A 170 -8.43 12.91 -9.95
CA ASN A 170 -7.77 12.02 -10.90
C ASN A 170 -6.24 11.98 -10.74
N VAL A 171 -5.64 10.86 -11.12
CA VAL A 171 -4.19 10.77 -11.29
C VAL A 171 -3.83 11.10 -12.74
N TRP A 172 -3.22 12.26 -12.95
CA TRP A 172 -2.76 12.67 -14.28
C TRP A 172 -1.35 12.16 -14.56
N CYS A 173 -1.17 11.58 -15.75
CA CYS A 173 0.14 11.10 -16.23
C CYS A 173 0.54 11.81 -17.53
N LYS A 174 1.86 11.89 -17.78
CA LYS A 174 2.44 12.49 -18.99
C LYS A 174 1.89 13.89 -19.30
N PHE A 175 2.01 14.82 -18.36
CA PHE A 175 1.62 16.23 -18.56
C PHE A 175 2.85 17.13 -18.52
N GLN A 176 2.79 18.28 -19.21
CA GLN A 176 3.78 19.34 -19.05
C GLN A 176 3.44 20.11 -17.77
N ALA A 177 4.45 20.66 -17.07
CA ALA A 177 4.24 21.33 -15.78
C ALA A 177 3.16 22.44 -15.85
N ASP A 178 3.00 23.08 -17.01
CA ASP A 178 2.03 24.14 -17.27
C ASP A 178 0.57 23.66 -17.38
N ASP A 179 0.33 22.35 -17.56
CA ASP A 179 -1.02 21.78 -17.67
C ASP A 179 -1.69 21.58 -16.29
N LEU A 180 -0.89 21.33 -15.25
CA LEU A 180 -1.38 20.97 -13.91
C LEU A 180 -2.29 22.04 -13.28
N PRO A 181 -1.99 23.35 -13.38
CA PRO A 181 -2.91 24.38 -12.89
C PRO A 181 -4.26 24.37 -13.61
N ALA A 182 -4.32 24.01 -14.89
CA ALA A 182 -5.57 23.93 -15.63
C ALA A 182 -6.44 22.76 -15.15
N PHE A 183 -5.84 21.57 -15.01
CA PHE A 183 -6.54 20.39 -14.49
C PHE A 183 -7.01 20.60 -13.05
N TYR A 184 -6.16 21.12 -12.17
CA TYR A 184 -6.54 21.40 -10.79
C TYR A 184 -7.71 22.39 -10.70
N ARG A 185 -7.71 23.46 -11.52
CA ARG A 185 -8.84 24.42 -11.57
C ARG A 185 -10.12 23.75 -12.05
N GLU A 186 -10.05 22.91 -13.08
CA GLU A 186 -11.22 22.21 -13.60
C GLU A 186 -11.75 21.15 -12.64
N GLU A 187 -10.88 20.38 -11.97
CA GLU A 187 -11.28 19.44 -10.91
C GLU A 187 -11.88 20.14 -9.69
N SER A 188 -11.30 21.26 -9.28
CA SER A 188 -11.85 22.08 -8.19
C SER A 188 -13.23 22.63 -8.55
N ARG A 189 -13.41 23.08 -9.80
CA ARG A 189 -14.70 23.54 -10.32
C ARG A 189 -15.69 22.39 -10.41
N LEU A 190 -15.27 21.24 -10.91
CA LEU A 190 -16.04 20.01 -10.99
C LEU A 190 -16.62 19.67 -9.61
N PHE A 191 -15.76 19.51 -8.61
CA PHE A 191 -16.22 19.19 -7.25
C PHE A 191 -17.11 20.28 -6.66
N THR A 192 -16.71 21.55 -6.76
CA THR A 192 -17.46 22.66 -6.14
C THR A 192 -18.88 22.79 -6.71
N ASN A 193 -19.06 22.57 -8.01
CA ASN A 193 -20.38 22.65 -8.65
C ASN A 193 -21.18 21.36 -8.45
N MET A 194 -20.54 20.19 -8.57
CA MET A 194 -21.26 18.92 -8.61
C MET A 194 -21.52 18.30 -7.23
N ARG A 195 -20.82 18.75 -6.18
CA ARG A 195 -21.01 18.24 -4.81
C ARG A 195 -22.45 18.29 -4.32
N TYR A 196 -23.28 19.22 -4.80
CA TYR A 196 -24.68 19.33 -4.38
C TYR A 196 -25.59 18.26 -5.01
N PHE A 197 -25.15 17.63 -6.10
CA PHE A 197 -25.91 16.62 -6.84
C PHE A 197 -25.49 15.18 -6.49
N ARG A 198 -24.50 14.98 -5.61
CA ARG A 198 -24.00 13.66 -5.20
C ARG A 198 -24.99 12.82 -4.36
N GLY A 199 -26.12 13.40 -3.96
CA GLY A 199 -27.04 12.78 -3.01
C GLY A 199 -26.39 12.62 -1.63
N ASN A 200 -26.50 11.41 -1.06
CA ASN A 200 -25.99 11.08 0.28
C ASN A 200 -24.56 10.50 0.28
N GLU A 201 -23.94 10.37 -0.89
CA GLU A 201 -22.56 9.87 -1.00
C GLU A 201 -21.58 10.80 -0.27
N ARG A 202 -20.77 10.22 0.62
CA ARG A 202 -19.77 10.95 1.41
C ARG A 202 -18.42 11.01 0.69
N THR A 203 -18.10 9.93 0.00
CA THR A 203 -16.95 9.80 -0.89
C THR A 203 -17.46 9.77 -2.32
N VAL A 204 -16.77 10.50 -3.19
CA VAL A 204 -17.18 10.66 -4.59
C VAL A 204 -15.96 10.55 -5.49
N SER A 205 -16.05 9.71 -6.51
CA SER A 205 -14.96 9.51 -7.46
C SER A 205 -14.95 10.59 -8.55
N PHE A 206 -13.79 10.74 -9.19
CA PHE A 206 -13.59 11.60 -10.35
C PHE A 206 -14.62 11.33 -11.47
N SER A 207 -14.79 10.07 -11.86
CA SER A 207 -15.72 9.68 -12.92
C SER A 207 -17.19 9.90 -12.58
N GLN A 208 -17.61 9.62 -11.33
CA GLN A 208 -18.96 9.91 -10.87
C GLN A 208 -19.27 11.41 -10.99
N MET A 209 -18.33 12.24 -10.55
CA MET A 209 -18.47 13.69 -10.67
C MET A 209 -18.52 14.14 -12.13
N LEU A 210 -17.72 13.53 -13.02
CA LEU A 210 -17.75 13.84 -14.44
C LEU A 210 -19.08 13.44 -15.11
N LEU A 211 -19.68 12.33 -14.72
CA LEU A 211 -21.03 11.95 -15.18
C LEU A 211 -22.09 12.97 -14.73
N LEU A 212 -21.99 13.48 -13.51
CA LEU A 212 -22.84 14.58 -13.04
C LEU A 212 -22.59 15.87 -13.83
N ALA A 213 -21.33 16.23 -14.05
CA ALA A 213 -20.96 17.39 -14.86
C ALA A 213 -21.54 17.28 -16.27
N TYR A 214 -21.49 16.10 -16.87
CA TYR A 214 -22.09 15.80 -18.16
C TYR A 214 -23.61 16.03 -18.15
N ALA A 215 -24.32 15.43 -17.18
CA ALA A 215 -25.76 15.59 -17.04
C ALA A 215 -26.19 17.05 -16.82
N HIS A 216 -25.34 17.86 -16.18
CA HIS A 216 -25.55 19.26 -15.90
C HIS A 216 -24.86 20.22 -16.88
N GLN A 217 -24.30 19.71 -17.99
CA GLN A 217 -23.66 20.49 -19.05
C GLN A 217 -22.53 21.41 -18.56
N LEU A 218 -21.79 20.99 -17.53
CA LEU A 218 -20.60 21.68 -17.06
C LEU A 218 -19.43 21.38 -18.01
N ASP A 219 -19.00 22.39 -18.76
CA ASP A 219 -17.89 22.25 -19.70
C ASP A 219 -16.53 22.23 -18.97
N LEU A 220 -15.68 21.25 -19.29
CA LEU A 220 -14.36 20.99 -18.69
C LEU A 220 -13.35 20.70 -19.81
N PRO A 221 -12.95 21.73 -20.58
CA PRO A 221 -12.23 21.54 -21.83
C PRO A 221 -10.83 20.93 -21.67
N ALA A 222 -10.08 21.29 -20.61
CA ALA A 222 -8.74 20.73 -20.40
C ALA A 222 -8.82 19.24 -20.06
N ILE A 223 -9.72 18.86 -19.14
CA ILE A 223 -10.00 17.46 -18.78
C ILE A 223 -10.51 16.68 -19.99
N LYS A 224 -11.51 17.22 -20.71
CA LYS A 224 -12.09 16.57 -21.91
C LYS A 224 -11.02 16.33 -22.97
N HIS A 225 -10.20 17.34 -23.26
CA HIS A 225 -9.12 17.23 -24.24
C HIS A 225 -8.10 16.15 -23.83
N LYS A 226 -7.66 16.15 -22.57
CA LYS A 226 -6.69 15.17 -22.07
C LYS A 226 -7.23 13.74 -22.10
N MET A 227 -8.50 13.55 -21.77
CA MET A 227 -9.15 12.24 -21.81
C MET A 227 -9.31 11.73 -23.24
N LEU A 228 -9.74 12.58 -24.17
CA LEU A 228 -9.79 12.23 -25.60
C LEU A 228 -8.40 11.89 -26.14
N GLN A 229 -7.37 12.66 -25.76
CA GLN A 229 -5.99 12.36 -26.12
C GLN A 229 -5.55 10.98 -25.59
N ALA A 230 -5.92 10.61 -24.35
CA ALA A 230 -5.60 9.30 -23.79
C ALA A 230 -6.33 8.15 -24.52
N ILE A 231 -7.58 8.39 -24.95
CA ILE A 231 -8.35 7.46 -25.79
C ILE A 231 -7.71 7.31 -27.17
N ASP A 232 -7.18 8.40 -27.73
CA ASP A 232 -6.57 8.44 -29.06
C ASP A 232 -5.09 8.03 -29.09
N ASP A 233 -4.42 7.93 -27.93
CA ASP A 233 -3.02 7.47 -27.82
C ASP A 233 -2.84 6.04 -28.39
N SER A 234 -3.92 5.25 -28.44
CA SER A 234 -3.94 3.95 -29.06
C SER A 234 -5.21 3.70 -29.86
N LYS A 235 -5.02 3.30 -31.13
CA LYS A 235 -6.10 2.91 -32.05
C LYS A 235 -7.04 1.82 -31.51
N ASP A 236 -6.62 1.07 -30.50
CA ASP A 236 -7.37 -0.07 -29.97
C ASP A 236 -8.34 0.34 -28.85
N ILE A 237 -8.12 1.48 -28.18
CA ILE A 237 -8.88 1.86 -26.97
C ILE A 237 -10.32 2.24 -27.29
N ARG A 238 -10.57 3.00 -28.37
CA ARG A 238 -11.94 3.33 -28.81
C ARG A 238 -12.78 2.06 -29.07
N PRO A 239 -12.33 1.09 -29.90
CA PRO A 239 -13.01 -0.19 -30.04
C PRO A 239 -13.22 -0.92 -28.71
N ILE A 240 -12.22 -0.93 -27.83
CA ILE A 240 -12.30 -1.59 -26.52
C ILE A 240 -13.43 -0.99 -25.68
N ILE A 241 -13.48 0.33 -25.50
CA ILE A 241 -14.51 1.01 -24.70
C ILE A 241 -15.91 0.72 -25.27
N MET A 242 -16.07 0.84 -26.60
CA MET A 242 -17.35 0.62 -27.27
C MET A 242 -17.84 -0.83 -27.10
N THR A 243 -16.95 -1.81 -27.26
CA THR A 243 -17.30 -3.23 -27.10
C THR A 243 -17.53 -3.59 -25.63
N MET A 244 -16.72 -3.09 -24.70
CA MET A 244 -16.94 -3.30 -23.26
C MET A 244 -18.31 -2.77 -22.82
N TRP A 245 -18.73 -1.61 -23.32
CA TRP A 245 -20.06 -1.06 -23.03
C TRP A 245 -21.18 -1.96 -23.57
N GLN A 246 -21.06 -2.45 -24.80
CA GLN A 246 -22.04 -3.36 -25.42
C GLN A 246 -22.14 -4.69 -24.68
N GLU A 247 -21.01 -5.23 -24.24
CA GLU A 247 -20.91 -6.51 -23.53
C GLU A 247 -21.09 -6.37 -22.00
N GLN A 248 -21.50 -5.19 -21.51
CA GLN A 248 -21.74 -4.89 -20.09
C GLN A 248 -20.53 -5.24 -19.21
N ASP A 249 -19.33 -4.77 -19.60
CA ASP A 249 -18.04 -5.02 -18.95
C ASP A 249 -17.61 -6.50 -18.90
N ASN A 250 -18.26 -7.39 -19.67
CA ASN A 250 -17.82 -8.77 -19.75
C ASN A 250 -16.51 -8.90 -20.54
N LEU A 251 -15.37 -8.98 -19.84
CA LEU A 251 -14.04 -9.06 -20.45
C LEU A 251 -13.85 -10.28 -21.38
N ALA A 252 -14.48 -11.42 -21.07
CA ALA A 252 -14.35 -12.62 -21.89
C ALA A 252 -15.08 -12.45 -23.24
N LYS A 253 -16.32 -11.95 -23.21
CA LYS A 253 -17.07 -11.64 -24.42
C LYS A 253 -16.43 -10.49 -25.20
N THR A 254 -15.95 -9.47 -24.52
CA THR A 254 -15.23 -8.33 -25.13
C THR A 254 -14.01 -8.82 -25.91
N ALA A 255 -13.17 -9.66 -25.29
CA ALA A 255 -12.00 -10.24 -25.96
C ALA A 255 -12.38 -11.07 -27.19
N GLN A 256 -13.45 -11.86 -27.08
CA GLN A 256 -13.99 -12.65 -28.19
C GLN A 256 -14.50 -11.77 -29.34
N SER A 257 -15.31 -10.74 -29.04
CA SER A 257 -15.87 -9.81 -30.02
C SER A 257 -14.81 -8.96 -30.72
N LEU A 258 -13.70 -8.66 -30.03
CA LEU A 258 -12.55 -7.94 -30.60
C LEU A 258 -11.51 -8.86 -31.27
N TYR A 259 -11.70 -10.19 -31.22
CA TYR A 259 -10.74 -11.17 -31.72
C TYR A 259 -9.32 -11.01 -31.14
N ILE A 260 -9.21 -10.65 -29.86
CA ILE A 260 -7.94 -10.52 -29.15
C ILE A 260 -7.87 -11.45 -27.94
N HIS A 261 -6.66 -11.81 -27.53
CA HIS A 261 -6.48 -12.61 -26.33
C HIS A 261 -6.84 -11.82 -25.07
N ARG A 262 -7.46 -12.46 -24.08
CA ARG A 262 -7.89 -11.81 -22.82
C ARG A 262 -6.76 -11.07 -22.12
N ASN A 263 -5.56 -11.66 -22.07
CA ASN A 263 -4.40 -11.00 -21.45
C ASN A 263 -3.98 -9.74 -22.22
N SER A 264 -4.10 -9.75 -23.55
CA SER A 264 -3.81 -8.58 -24.39
C SER A 264 -4.85 -7.47 -24.18
N LEU A 265 -6.13 -7.83 -24.03
CA LEU A 265 -7.18 -6.89 -23.64
C LEU A 265 -6.87 -6.27 -22.27
N HIS A 266 -6.56 -7.10 -21.27
CA HIS A 266 -6.22 -6.64 -19.92
C HIS A 266 -5.02 -5.67 -19.94
N TYR A 267 -3.95 -6.01 -20.66
CA TYR A 267 -2.78 -5.14 -20.80
C TYR A 267 -3.13 -3.78 -21.42
N LYS A 268 -4.01 -3.75 -22.43
CA LYS A 268 -4.44 -2.51 -23.09
C LYS A 268 -5.31 -1.66 -22.16
N ILE A 269 -6.25 -2.27 -21.43
CA ILE A 269 -7.06 -1.60 -20.42
C ILE A 269 -6.16 -1.00 -19.34
N GLU A 270 -5.19 -1.76 -18.86
CA GLU A 270 -4.28 -1.31 -17.81
C GLU A 270 -3.39 -0.15 -18.29
N LYS A 271 -2.86 -0.23 -19.52
CA LYS A 271 -2.11 0.88 -20.12
C LYS A 271 -2.98 2.13 -20.24
N PHE A 272 -4.26 2.00 -20.61
CA PHE A 272 -5.18 3.12 -20.66
C PHE A 272 -5.46 3.71 -19.26
N ARG A 273 -5.65 2.86 -18.24
CA ARG A 273 -5.79 3.28 -16.85
C ARG A 273 -4.60 4.11 -16.39
N LEU A 274 -3.38 3.67 -16.68
CA LEU A 274 -2.16 4.42 -16.33
C LEU A 274 -2.05 5.77 -17.05
N LEU A 275 -2.67 5.95 -18.22
CA LEU A 275 -2.61 7.19 -18.99
C LEU A 275 -3.71 8.18 -18.63
N SER A 276 -4.92 7.66 -18.40
CA SER A 276 -6.13 8.45 -18.17
C SER A 276 -6.50 8.59 -16.70
N GLY A 277 -6.05 7.66 -15.86
CA GLY A 277 -6.54 7.46 -14.49
C GLY A 277 -7.88 6.72 -14.40
N LEU A 278 -8.53 6.40 -15.54
CA LEU A 278 -9.83 5.73 -15.59
C LEU A 278 -9.68 4.22 -15.69
N ASN A 279 -10.31 3.49 -14.77
CA ASN A 279 -10.39 2.04 -14.78
C ASN A 279 -11.65 1.59 -15.52
N LEU A 280 -11.51 1.10 -16.76
CA LEU A 280 -12.66 0.68 -17.58
C LEU A 280 -13.46 -0.51 -17.01
N LYS A 281 -12.95 -1.21 -15.98
CA LYS A 281 -13.73 -2.22 -15.23
C LYS A 281 -14.72 -1.57 -14.26
N ASN A 282 -14.53 -0.30 -13.90
CA ASN A 282 -15.50 0.46 -13.13
C ASN A 282 -16.59 0.99 -14.07
N LEU A 283 -17.84 0.73 -13.75
CA LEU A 283 -18.98 1.13 -14.59
C LEU A 283 -19.06 2.64 -14.82
N SER A 284 -18.71 3.47 -13.82
CA SER A 284 -18.76 4.93 -13.95
C SER A 284 -17.70 5.43 -14.93
N ASP A 285 -16.49 4.87 -14.84
CA ASP A 285 -15.36 5.19 -15.71
C ASP A 285 -15.63 4.74 -17.15
N LEU A 286 -16.17 3.54 -17.32
CA LEU A 286 -16.58 3.01 -18.62
C LEU A 286 -17.70 3.84 -19.24
N ALA A 287 -18.74 4.17 -18.46
CA ALA A 287 -19.85 5.00 -18.92
C ALA A 287 -19.37 6.38 -19.37
N PHE A 288 -18.53 7.03 -18.58
CA PHE A 288 -17.96 8.33 -18.93
C PHE A 288 -17.10 8.25 -20.20
N SER A 289 -16.23 7.24 -20.29
CA SER A 289 -15.37 7.02 -21.46
C SER A 289 -16.19 6.77 -22.73
N TYR A 290 -17.28 6.02 -22.62
CA TYR A 290 -18.22 5.78 -23.71
C TYR A 290 -18.91 7.08 -24.15
N LEU A 291 -19.41 7.88 -23.20
CA LEU A 291 -20.05 9.17 -23.51
C LEU A 291 -19.09 10.14 -24.22
N LEU A 292 -17.83 10.20 -23.79
CA LEU A 292 -16.81 11.01 -24.45
C LEU A 292 -16.63 10.66 -25.94
N ILE A 293 -16.68 9.36 -26.27
CA ILE A 293 -16.57 8.88 -27.65
C ILE A 293 -17.83 9.22 -28.45
N MET A 294 -19.01 9.09 -27.86
CA MET A 294 -20.27 9.35 -28.57
C MET A 294 -20.45 10.81 -28.99
N GLU A 295 -19.76 11.73 -28.32
CA GLU A 295 -19.79 13.16 -28.63
C GLU A 295 -18.69 13.66 -29.57
N ASN A 296 -17.65 12.85 -29.86
CA ASN A 296 -16.45 13.29 -30.60
C ASN A 296 -15.92 12.21 -31.55
#